data_AF-A0A1I0GZ31-F1
#
_entry.id   AF-A0A1I0GZ31-F1
#
_cell.length_a   1.000
_cell.length_b   1.000
_cell.length_c   1.000
_cell.angle_alpha   90.00
_cell.angle_beta   90.00
_cell.angle_gamma   90.00
#
_symmetry.space_group_name_H-M   'P 1'
#
loop_
_entity.id
_entity.type
_entity.pdbx_description
1 polymer ?
#
loop_
_entity_poly.entity_id
_entity_poly.type
_entity_poly.pdbx_seq_one_letter_code
_entity_poly.pdbx_strand_id
1 'polypeptide(L)'
;MRVRLSTLKSRIRMCGFGAEAVKVLIRRWCERKRGWDDPVVRMSVLMAVLGWVFLVAASWLQIPLHREMGWFGALLVVAFGWMWGGLWTFIAVLLRLSVRAYARAAVVLVVASVVGAGVWAVDWRAAFVDGVVWARRDTFAELAAGYRDGRPIEPPWWMAYVSVGGEGRVLDRGLYLPVLVDEWRAESGAGIAYLGPSPGADRLVPTAEGDMGRPVRDLGDGWWWVE
;
A
#
# COMPACT_ATOMS: atom_id res chain seq x y z
N MET A 1 -5.61 83.22 -16.25
CA MET A 1 -5.82 81.80 -16.61
C MET A 1 -5.56 80.93 -15.38
N ARG A 2 -6.62 80.45 -14.71
CA ARG A 2 -6.54 79.66 -13.48
C ARG A 2 -7.60 78.57 -13.58
N VAL A 3 -7.24 77.43 -14.16
CA VAL A 3 -8.16 76.29 -14.39
C VAL A 3 -8.32 75.51 -13.09
N ARG A 4 -9.58 75.28 -12.72
CA ARG A 4 -10.06 74.74 -11.43
C ARG A 4 -9.63 73.29 -11.21
N LEU A 5 -8.91 73.07 -10.10
CA LEU A 5 -8.56 71.78 -9.49
C LEU A 5 -9.71 71.18 -8.63
N SER A 6 -10.98 71.37 -9.04
CA SER A 6 -12.15 70.98 -8.21
C SER A 6 -12.84 69.68 -8.65
N THR A 7 -12.45 69.07 -9.77
CA THR A 7 -13.13 67.87 -10.31
C THR A 7 -12.41 66.55 -10.04
N LEU A 8 -11.23 66.55 -9.40
CA LEU A 8 -10.52 65.31 -9.07
C LEU A 8 -10.77 64.79 -7.65
N LYS A 9 -11.49 65.54 -6.79
CA LYS A 9 -11.77 65.16 -5.41
C LYS A 9 -13.05 64.32 -5.23
N SER A 10 -13.89 64.20 -6.27
CA SER A 10 -15.14 63.41 -6.19
C SER A 10 -15.00 61.95 -6.65
N ARG A 11 -13.88 61.56 -7.29
CA ARG A 11 -13.65 60.16 -7.72
C ARG A 11 -12.97 59.26 -6.67
N ILE A 12 -12.42 59.83 -5.59
CA ILE A 12 -11.80 59.05 -4.50
C ILE A 12 -12.83 58.62 -3.43
N ARG A 13 -14.11 59.00 -3.59
CA ARG A 13 -15.21 58.53 -2.73
C ARG A 13 -15.89 57.24 -3.23
N MET A 14 -15.35 56.58 -4.26
CA MET A 14 -15.75 55.24 -4.72
C MET A 14 -14.78 54.12 -4.31
N CYS A 15 -13.73 54.42 -3.53
CA CYS A 15 -12.85 53.40 -2.96
C CYS A 15 -13.29 52.92 -1.56
N GLY A 16 -14.43 53.39 -1.03
CA GLY A 16 -14.98 52.97 0.26
C GLY A 16 -15.60 51.57 0.25
N PHE A 17 -15.90 51.01 -0.92
CA PHE A 17 -16.50 49.68 -1.05
C PHE A 17 -15.47 48.54 -0.98
N GLY A 18 -14.20 48.83 -1.28
CA GLY A 18 -13.12 47.85 -1.23
C GLY A 18 -12.69 47.48 0.19
N ALA A 19 -12.61 48.45 1.10
CA ALA A 19 -12.12 48.21 2.45
C ALA A 19 -13.07 47.33 3.29
N GLU A 20 -14.38 47.55 3.19
CA GLU A 20 -15.36 46.72 3.90
C GLU A 20 -15.52 45.33 3.27
N ALA A 21 -15.46 45.22 1.93
CA ALA A 21 -15.43 43.92 1.26
C ALA A 21 -14.20 43.09 1.64
N VAL A 22 -13.02 43.73 1.73
CA VAL A 22 -11.78 43.09 2.18
C VAL A 22 -11.86 42.70 3.66
N LYS A 23 -12.43 43.53 4.55
CA LYS A 23 -12.65 43.15 5.95
C LYS A 23 -13.61 41.97 6.10
N VAL A 24 -14.69 41.91 5.31
CA VAL A 24 -15.62 40.77 5.32
C VAL A 24 -14.95 39.51 4.79
N LEU A 25 -14.10 39.63 3.76
CA LEU A 25 -13.29 38.52 3.24
C LEU A 25 -12.25 38.04 4.26
N ILE A 26 -11.52 38.93 4.93
CA ILE A 26 -10.54 38.59 5.97
C ILE A 26 -11.24 38.00 7.19
N ARG A 27 -12.39 38.55 7.61
CA ARG A 27 -13.18 38.01 8.73
C ARG A 27 -13.72 36.62 8.41
N ARG A 28 -14.31 36.42 7.21
CA ARG A 28 -14.70 35.09 6.74
C ARG A 28 -13.51 34.14 6.60
N TRP A 29 -12.35 34.64 6.20
CA TRP A 29 -11.13 33.84 6.09
C TRP A 29 -10.58 33.44 7.47
N CYS A 30 -10.57 34.35 8.45
CA CYS A 30 -10.18 34.10 9.83
C CYS A 30 -11.18 33.19 10.58
N GLU A 31 -12.48 33.37 10.38
CA GLU A 31 -13.52 32.46 10.90
C GLU A 31 -13.40 31.07 10.26
N ARG A 32 -13.09 31.00 8.95
CA ARG A 32 -12.80 29.73 8.24
C ARG A 32 -11.48 29.08 8.67
N LYS A 33 -10.48 29.85 9.08
CA LYS A 33 -9.22 29.34 9.65
C LYS A 33 -9.43 28.75 11.05
N ARG A 34 -10.32 29.34 11.85
CA ARG A 34 -10.63 28.88 13.21
C ARG A 34 -11.23 27.47 13.26
N GLY A 35 -12.01 27.07 12.25
CA GLY A 35 -12.51 25.70 12.13
C GLY A 35 -11.45 24.65 11.76
N TRP A 36 -10.23 25.06 11.40
CA TRP A 36 -9.12 24.17 11.05
C TRP A 36 -8.28 23.73 12.26
N ASP A 37 -8.34 24.52 13.32
CA ASP A 37 -7.66 24.25 14.58
C ASP A 37 -8.55 23.47 15.55
N ASP A 38 -9.75 23.08 15.10
CA ASP A 38 -10.60 22.21 15.89
C ASP A 38 -9.86 20.88 16.12
N PRO A 39 -9.49 20.58 17.38
CA PRO A 39 -8.74 19.38 17.70
C PRO A 39 -9.50 18.11 17.28
N VAL A 40 -10.83 18.16 17.20
CA VAL A 40 -11.67 17.02 16.78
C VAL A 40 -11.52 16.72 15.30
N VAL A 41 -11.49 17.76 14.44
CA VAL A 41 -11.28 17.58 13.00
C VAL A 41 -9.88 17.05 12.72
N ARG A 42 -8.87 17.55 13.43
CA ARG A 42 -7.49 17.05 13.27
C ARG A 42 -7.34 15.62 13.75
N MET A 43 -7.90 15.29 14.92
CA MET A 43 -7.87 13.95 15.48
C MET A 43 -8.57 12.94 14.56
N SER A 44 -9.75 13.28 14.02
CA SER A 44 -10.46 12.36 13.10
C SER A 44 -9.67 12.06 11.82
N VAL A 45 -8.97 13.06 11.27
CA VAL A 45 -8.09 12.86 10.11
C VAL A 45 -6.90 11.99 10.46
N LEU A 46 -6.27 12.23 11.60
CA LEU A 46 -5.16 11.41 12.08
C LEU A 46 -5.60 9.96 12.24
N MET A 47 -6.75 9.72 12.87
CA MET A 47 -7.30 8.37 13.05
C MET A 47 -7.66 7.70 11.72
N ALA A 48 -8.15 8.46 10.74
CA ALA A 48 -8.39 7.94 9.39
C ALA A 48 -7.08 7.52 8.72
N VAL A 49 -6.04 8.37 8.76
CA VAL A 49 -4.72 8.06 8.22
C VAL A 49 -4.12 6.82 8.88
N LEU A 50 -4.16 6.75 10.21
CA LEU A 50 -3.70 5.58 10.96
C LEU A 50 -4.47 4.32 10.57
N GLY A 51 -5.80 4.42 10.37
CA GLY A 51 -6.62 3.31 9.88
C GLY A 51 -6.19 2.78 8.52
N TRP A 52 -5.97 3.69 7.56
CA TRP A 52 -5.52 3.31 6.22
C TRP A 52 -4.10 2.75 6.21
N VAL A 53 -3.18 3.32 6.99
CA VAL A 53 -1.81 2.79 7.13
C VAL A 53 -1.83 1.41 7.79
N PHE A 54 -2.64 1.23 8.85
CA PHE A 54 -2.83 -0.06 9.50
C PHE A 54 -3.39 -1.08 8.51
N LEU A 55 -4.39 -0.71 7.71
CA LEU A 55 -4.97 -1.59 6.71
C LEU A 55 -3.92 -2.03 5.68
N VAL A 56 -3.13 -1.10 5.12
CA VAL A 56 -2.03 -1.42 4.19
C VAL A 56 -1.02 -2.37 4.83
N ALA A 57 -0.61 -2.10 6.07
CA ALA A 57 0.33 -2.95 6.78
C ALA A 57 -0.24 -4.35 7.06
N ALA A 58 -1.51 -4.44 7.47
CA ALA A 58 -2.20 -5.71 7.71
C ALA A 58 -2.39 -6.51 6.42
N SER A 59 -2.72 -5.85 5.30
CA SER A 59 -2.81 -6.48 3.99
C SER A 59 -1.45 -6.99 3.50
N TRP A 60 -0.37 -6.22 3.70
CA TRP A 60 0.98 -6.68 3.39
C TRP A 60 1.41 -7.87 4.27
N LEU A 61 1.04 -7.86 5.56
CA LEU A 61 1.29 -8.95 6.51
C LEU A 61 0.26 -10.08 6.47
N GLN A 62 -0.55 -10.18 5.41
CA GLN A 62 -1.62 -11.16 5.36
C GLN A 62 -1.10 -12.60 5.44
N ILE A 63 0.03 -12.91 4.78
CA ILE A 63 0.66 -14.23 4.81
C ILE A 63 1.12 -14.63 6.23
N PRO A 64 1.95 -13.82 6.94
CA PRO A 64 2.34 -14.17 8.31
C PRO A 64 1.14 -14.18 9.27
N LEU A 65 0.16 -13.28 9.13
CA LEU A 65 -1.05 -13.30 9.95
C LEU A 65 -1.86 -14.59 9.76
N HIS A 66 -1.96 -15.06 8.52
CA HIS A 66 -2.65 -16.31 8.20
C HIS A 66 -1.99 -17.50 8.88
N ARG A 67 -0.66 -17.55 8.89
CA ARG A 67 0.10 -18.64 9.51
C ARG A 67 -0.06 -18.68 11.04
N GLU A 68 -0.02 -17.52 11.69
CA GLU A 68 -0.05 -17.44 13.16
C GLU A 68 -1.48 -17.51 13.74
N MET A 69 -2.47 -16.92 13.04
CA MET A 69 -3.85 -16.77 13.55
C MET A 69 -4.88 -17.58 12.75
N GLY A 70 -4.47 -18.28 11.70
CA GLY A 70 -5.34 -18.92 10.73
C GLY A 70 -6.04 -17.93 9.79
N TRP A 71 -6.73 -18.50 8.79
CA TRP A 71 -7.43 -17.71 7.76
C TRP A 71 -8.45 -16.72 8.34
N PHE A 72 -9.22 -17.16 9.34
CA PHE A 72 -10.28 -16.36 9.93
C PHE A 72 -9.71 -15.20 10.73
N GLY A 73 -8.63 -15.43 11.48
CA GLY A 73 -7.94 -14.39 12.24
C GLY A 73 -7.38 -13.29 11.33
N ALA A 74 -6.67 -13.68 10.26
CA ALA A 74 -6.17 -12.73 9.27
C ALA A 74 -7.29 -11.91 8.61
N LEU A 75 -8.41 -12.57 8.25
CA LEU A 75 -9.57 -11.89 7.67
C LEU A 75 -10.18 -10.87 8.63
N LEU A 76 -10.30 -11.20 9.93
CA LEU A 76 -10.81 -10.27 10.94
C LEU A 76 -9.91 -9.04 11.10
N VAL A 77 -8.59 -9.20 11.07
CA VAL A 77 -7.64 -8.07 11.18
C VAL A 77 -7.79 -7.13 9.98
N VAL A 78 -7.86 -7.67 8.77
CA VAL A 78 -8.06 -6.87 7.54
C VAL A 78 -9.45 -6.20 7.55
N ALA A 79 -10.50 -6.93 7.91
CA ALA A 79 -11.86 -6.39 8.02
C ALA A 79 -11.94 -5.26 9.06
N PHE A 80 -11.27 -5.41 10.20
CA PHE A 80 -11.14 -4.35 11.21
C PHE A 80 -10.43 -3.12 10.64
N GLY A 81 -9.34 -3.29 9.89
CA GLY A 81 -8.66 -2.18 9.22
C GLY A 81 -9.57 -1.41 8.26
N TRP A 82 -10.36 -2.12 7.44
CA TRP A 82 -11.37 -1.53 6.57
C TRP A 82 -12.44 -0.76 7.33
N MET A 83 -13.00 -1.36 8.38
CA MET A 83 -14.01 -0.71 9.22
C MET A 83 -13.46 0.55 9.89
N TRP A 84 -12.25 0.48 10.45
CA TRP A 84 -11.62 1.61 11.13
C TRP A 84 -11.30 2.76 10.16
N GLY A 85 -10.63 2.47 9.05
CA GLY A 85 -10.29 3.46 8.02
C GLY A 85 -11.54 4.10 7.41
N GLY A 86 -12.56 3.29 7.10
CA GLY A 86 -13.84 3.75 6.59
C GLY A 86 -14.61 4.64 7.58
N LEU A 87 -14.74 4.20 8.84
CA LEU A 87 -15.45 4.92 9.89
C LEU A 87 -14.85 6.31 10.13
N TRP A 88 -13.53 6.38 10.33
CA TRP A 88 -12.88 7.67 10.63
C TRP A 88 -12.85 8.60 9.41
N THR A 89 -12.75 8.05 8.19
CA THR A 89 -12.93 8.83 6.96
C THR A 89 -14.34 9.43 6.91
N PHE A 90 -15.37 8.63 7.18
CA PHE A 90 -16.76 9.07 7.19
C PHE A 90 -16.99 10.19 8.22
N ILE A 91 -16.50 10.03 9.45
CA ILE A 91 -16.54 11.07 10.49
C ILE A 91 -15.82 12.34 10.02
N ALA A 92 -14.61 12.21 9.47
CA ALA A 92 -13.82 13.33 8.97
C ALA A 92 -14.51 14.09 7.82
N VAL A 93 -15.29 13.40 6.98
CA VAL A 93 -16.12 13.99 5.92
C VAL A 93 -17.31 14.71 6.52
N LEU A 94 -18.07 14.08 7.43
CA LEU A 94 -19.23 14.71 8.08
C LEU A 94 -18.86 15.98 8.83
N LEU A 95 -17.75 15.96 9.59
CA LEU A 95 -17.24 17.14 10.30
C LEU A 95 -16.83 18.27 9.34
N ARG A 96 -16.36 17.95 8.13
CA ARG A 96 -16.05 18.96 7.11
C ARG A 96 -17.32 19.51 6.45
N LEU A 97 -18.32 18.67 6.24
CA LEU A 97 -19.62 19.08 5.71
C LEU A 97 -20.37 20.00 6.68
N SER A 98 -20.29 19.75 7.99
CA SER A 98 -20.96 20.58 9.01
C SER A 98 -20.41 22.02 9.03
N VAL A 99 -19.11 22.19 8.79
CA VAL A 99 -18.48 23.52 8.63
C VAL A 99 -18.55 24.08 7.20
N ARG A 100 -19.39 23.47 6.33
CA ARG A 100 -19.61 23.83 4.92
C ARG A 100 -18.33 23.85 4.07
N ALA A 101 -17.33 23.04 4.43
CA ALA A 101 -16.08 22.90 3.69
C ALA A 101 -16.20 21.83 2.59
N TYR A 102 -17.16 21.97 1.69
CA TYR A 102 -17.53 20.96 0.69
C TYR A 102 -16.36 20.49 -0.19
N ALA A 103 -15.54 21.41 -0.68
CA ALA A 103 -14.37 21.07 -1.51
C ALA A 103 -13.38 20.17 -0.75
N ARG A 104 -13.19 20.40 0.55
CA ARG A 104 -12.29 19.60 1.38
C ARG A 104 -12.88 18.23 1.72
N ALA A 105 -14.19 18.18 1.98
CA ALA A 105 -14.90 16.93 2.17
C ALA A 105 -14.78 16.03 0.93
N ALA A 106 -14.99 16.62 -0.26
CA ALA A 106 -14.80 15.92 -1.53
C ALA A 106 -13.38 15.41 -1.72
N VAL A 107 -12.35 16.23 -1.43
CA VAL A 107 -10.95 15.79 -1.52
C VAL A 107 -10.66 14.60 -0.59
N VAL A 108 -11.11 14.65 0.68
CA VAL A 108 -10.92 13.54 1.62
C VAL A 108 -11.60 12.27 1.12
N LEU A 109 -12.83 12.37 0.63
CA LEU A 109 -13.56 11.24 0.08
C LEU A 109 -12.85 10.64 -1.13
N VAL A 110 -12.43 11.48 -2.10
CA VAL A 110 -11.70 11.03 -3.30
C VAL A 110 -10.40 10.33 -2.92
N VAL A 111 -9.60 10.90 -2.02
CA VAL A 111 -8.34 10.29 -1.57
C VAL A 111 -8.62 8.93 -0.92
N ALA A 112 -9.60 8.85 -0.02
CA ALA A 112 -9.95 7.59 0.64
C ALA A 112 -10.48 6.55 -0.35
N SER A 113 -11.29 6.94 -1.33
CA SER A 113 -11.77 6.04 -2.39
C SER A 113 -10.64 5.53 -3.26
N VAL A 114 -9.68 6.37 -3.63
CA VAL A 114 -8.50 5.96 -4.42
C VAL A 114 -7.62 5.01 -3.61
N VAL A 115 -7.35 5.32 -2.34
CA VAL A 115 -6.56 4.43 -1.46
C VAL A 115 -7.28 3.11 -1.26
N GLY A 116 -8.58 3.11 -0.98
CA GLY A 116 -9.37 1.89 -0.84
C GLY A 116 -9.40 1.05 -2.12
N ALA A 117 -9.62 1.67 -3.27
CA ALA A 117 -9.57 0.97 -4.56
C ALA A 117 -8.18 0.38 -4.82
N GLY A 118 -7.11 1.12 -4.49
CA GLY A 118 -5.74 0.62 -4.56
C GLY A 118 -5.53 -0.60 -3.66
N VAL A 119 -5.93 -0.52 -2.40
CA VAL A 119 -5.82 -1.64 -1.45
C VAL A 119 -6.60 -2.86 -1.93
N TRP A 120 -7.77 -2.67 -2.51
CA TRP A 120 -8.59 -3.76 -3.05
C TRP A 120 -7.98 -4.41 -4.30
N ALA A 121 -7.36 -3.60 -5.18
CA ALA A 121 -6.86 -4.07 -6.47
C ALA A 121 -5.44 -4.66 -6.41
N VAL A 122 -4.69 -4.39 -5.34
CA VAL A 122 -3.32 -4.90 -5.18
C VAL A 122 -3.34 -6.40 -4.90
N ASP A 123 -2.54 -7.15 -5.66
CA ASP A 123 -2.18 -8.52 -5.30
C ASP A 123 -1.15 -8.47 -4.16
N TRP A 124 -1.67 -8.52 -2.93
CA TRP A 124 -0.85 -8.48 -1.72
C TRP A 124 0.09 -9.67 -1.57
N ARG A 125 -0.20 -10.80 -2.23
CA ARG A 125 0.68 -11.97 -2.24
C ARG A 125 1.95 -11.66 -3.04
N ALA A 126 1.77 -11.22 -4.28
CA ALA A 126 2.88 -10.81 -5.14
C ALA A 126 3.69 -9.66 -4.51
N ALA A 127 3.00 -8.64 -3.95
CA ALA A 127 3.66 -7.51 -3.31
C ALA A 127 4.47 -7.89 -2.06
N PHE A 128 4.00 -8.87 -1.27
CA PHE A 128 4.76 -9.39 -0.13
C PHE A 128 6.00 -10.13 -0.59
N VAL A 129 5.86 -11.07 -1.54
CA VAL A 129 6.97 -11.87 -2.06
C VAL A 129 8.05 -10.99 -2.67
N ASP A 130 7.67 -10.05 -3.55
CA ASP A 130 8.61 -9.14 -4.18
C ASP A 130 9.33 -8.26 -3.16
N GLY A 131 8.59 -7.77 -2.15
CA GLY A 131 9.15 -7.00 -1.07
C GLY A 131 10.19 -7.78 -0.27
N VAL A 132 9.92 -9.04 0.06
CA VAL A 132 10.86 -9.90 0.81
C VAL A 132 12.07 -10.26 -0.04
N VAL A 133 11.88 -10.65 -1.30
CA VAL A 133 12.99 -10.97 -2.22
C VAL A 133 13.89 -9.76 -2.40
N TRP A 134 13.31 -8.58 -2.62
CA TRP A 134 14.07 -7.34 -2.75
C TRP A 134 14.83 -6.99 -1.46
N ALA A 135 14.16 -7.07 -0.31
CA ALA A 135 14.78 -6.75 0.99
C ALA A 135 15.86 -7.75 1.42
N ARG A 136 15.84 -8.98 0.88
CA ARG A 136 16.78 -10.08 1.21
C ARG A 136 17.62 -10.54 0.02
N ARG A 137 17.81 -9.66 -0.97
CA ARG A 137 18.48 -9.96 -2.23
C ARG A 137 19.85 -10.63 -2.04
N ASP A 138 20.64 -10.14 -1.08
CA ASP A 138 21.95 -10.71 -0.77
C ASP A 138 21.86 -12.17 -0.29
N THR A 139 20.86 -12.49 0.54
CA THR A 139 20.64 -13.87 1.01
C THR A 139 20.19 -14.79 -0.12
N PHE A 140 19.36 -14.30 -1.05
CA PHE A 140 19.00 -15.05 -2.25
C PHE A 140 20.22 -15.27 -3.17
N ALA A 141 21.13 -14.30 -3.26
CA ALA A 141 22.38 -14.46 -4.01
C ALA A 141 23.32 -15.48 -3.34
N GLU A 142 23.42 -15.48 -2.02
CA GLU A 142 24.19 -16.46 -1.24
C GLU A 142 23.66 -17.88 -1.42
N LEU A 143 22.34 -18.07 -1.39
CA LEU A 143 21.72 -19.37 -1.62
C LEU A 143 21.95 -19.88 -3.05
N ALA A 144 21.85 -18.99 -4.04
CA ALA A 144 22.17 -19.32 -5.42
C ALA A 144 23.66 -19.67 -5.61
N ALA A 145 24.56 -19.00 -4.88
CA ALA A 145 25.98 -19.36 -4.87
C ALA A 145 26.23 -20.70 -4.19
N GLY A 146 25.65 -20.93 -3.00
CA GLY A 146 25.73 -22.20 -2.28
C GLY A 146 25.26 -23.38 -3.11
N TYR A 147 24.12 -23.24 -3.81
CA TYR A 147 23.64 -24.25 -4.75
C TYR A 147 24.62 -24.52 -5.89
N ARG A 148 25.17 -23.47 -6.53
CA ARG A 148 26.15 -23.63 -7.62
C ARG A 148 27.45 -24.30 -7.17
N ASP A 149 27.84 -24.09 -5.91
CA ASP A 149 29.01 -24.71 -5.30
C ASP A 149 28.75 -26.13 -4.79
N GLY A 150 27.52 -26.65 -4.92
CA GLY A 150 27.12 -27.97 -4.42
C GLY A 150 27.08 -28.06 -2.89
N ARG A 151 27.01 -26.92 -2.19
CA ARG A 151 26.93 -26.89 -0.73
C ARG A 151 25.52 -27.24 -0.26
N PRO A 152 25.37 -27.88 0.92
CA PRO A 152 24.08 -28.01 1.57
C PRO A 152 23.43 -26.64 1.73
N ILE A 153 22.15 -26.55 1.36
CA ILE A 153 21.40 -25.31 1.39
C ILE A 153 20.67 -25.27 2.73
N GLU A 154 21.10 -24.38 3.62
CA GLU A 154 20.43 -24.13 4.88
C GLU A 154 19.52 -22.89 4.73
N PRO A 155 18.20 -23.07 4.61
CA PRO A 155 17.28 -21.97 4.45
C PRO A 155 17.23 -21.14 5.76
N PRO A 156 17.35 -19.80 5.68
CA PRO A 156 17.17 -18.93 6.83
C PRO A 156 15.77 -19.08 7.46
N TRP A 157 15.65 -18.89 8.78
CA TRP A 157 14.38 -19.01 9.51
C TRP A 157 13.22 -18.22 8.91
N TRP A 158 13.49 -17.04 8.33
CA TRP A 158 12.47 -16.19 7.72
C TRP A 158 11.94 -16.74 6.39
N MET A 159 12.65 -17.68 5.75
CA MET A 159 12.14 -18.36 4.55
C MET A 159 10.90 -19.17 4.86
N ALA A 160 10.63 -19.54 6.11
CA ALA A 160 9.36 -20.16 6.48
C ALA A 160 8.15 -19.27 6.19
N TYR A 161 8.29 -17.94 6.11
CA TYR A 161 7.18 -17.04 5.74
C TYR A 161 6.93 -16.95 4.24
N VAL A 162 7.87 -17.44 3.43
CA VAL A 162 7.79 -17.40 1.97
C VAL A 162 7.69 -18.81 1.39
N SER A 163 8.17 -19.83 2.10
CA SER A 163 8.21 -21.23 1.67
C SER A 163 7.42 -22.17 2.61
N VAL A 164 6.73 -23.17 2.05
CA VAL A 164 6.06 -24.25 2.79
C VAL A 164 7.10 -24.98 3.64
N GLY A 165 6.96 -24.92 4.97
CA GLY A 165 7.89 -25.56 5.91
C GLY A 165 9.29 -24.93 6.01
N GLY A 166 9.59 -23.90 5.22
CA GLY A 166 10.93 -23.33 5.12
C GLY A 166 11.93 -24.22 4.38
N GLU A 167 11.49 -25.32 3.78
CA GLU A 167 12.36 -26.26 3.07
C GLU A 167 12.51 -25.85 1.60
N GLY A 168 13.71 -26.00 1.06
CA GLY A 168 14.00 -25.84 -0.37
C GLY A 168 14.16 -27.20 -1.04
N ARG A 169 13.52 -27.39 -2.19
CA ARG A 169 13.71 -28.57 -3.03
C ARG A 169 14.87 -28.32 -3.99
N VAL A 170 15.91 -29.14 -3.87
CA VAL A 170 16.99 -29.17 -4.85
C VAL A 170 16.47 -29.88 -6.10
N LEU A 171 16.49 -29.18 -7.23
CA LEU A 171 16.15 -29.73 -8.53
C LEU A 171 17.43 -30.07 -9.29
N ASP A 172 17.30 -30.96 -10.28
CA ASP A 172 18.41 -31.43 -11.14
C ASP A 172 19.20 -30.26 -11.78
N ARG A 173 18.56 -29.08 -11.95
CA ARG A 173 19.19 -27.87 -12.50
C ARG A 173 18.76 -26.55 -11.85
N GLY A 174 18.15 -26.56 -10.66
CA GLY A 174 17.74 -25.34 -9.97
C GLY A 174 17.48 -25.54 -8.48
N LEU A 175 17.16 -24.46 -7.79
CA LEU A 175 16.67 -24.48 -6.41
C LEU A 175 15.22 -24.01 -6.41
N TYR A 176 14.29 -24.80 -5.90
CA TYR A 176 12.88 -24.43 -5.82
C TYR A 176 12.43 -24.25 -4.35
N LEU A 177 11.79 -23.13 -4.08
CA LEU A 177 11.24 -22.75 -2.79
C LEU A 177 9.70 -22.67 -2.96
N PRO A 178 8.95 -23.72 -2.54
CA PRO A 178 7.50 -23.76 -2.73
C PRO A 178 6.81 -22.69 -1.92
N VAL A 179 6.02 -21.79 -2.52
CA VAL A 179 5.40 -20.68 -1.78
C VAL A 179 4.04 -21.08 -1.23
N LEU A 180 3.73 -20.63 -0.01
CA LEU A 180 2.40 -20.76 0.59
C LEU A 180 1.39 -19.91 -0.21
N VAL A 181 0.64 -20.54 -1.11
CA VAL A 181 -0.42 -19.86 -1.87
C VAL A 181 -1.81 -20.22 -1.34
N ASP A 182 -2.08 -21.47 -0.95
CA ASP A 182 -3.33 -21.86 -0.28
C ASP A 182 -3.11 -23.09 0.64
N GLU A 183 -3.52 -23.02 1.91
CA GLU A 183 -3.40 -24.15 2.86
C GLU A 183 -4.34 -25.32 2.54
N TRP A 184 -5.42 -25.09 1.78
CA TRP A 184 -6.47 -26.10 1.54
C TRP A 184 -6.11 -27.11 0.44
N ARG A 185 -5.15 -26.80 -0.43
CA ARG A 185 -4.59 -27.76 -1.38
C ARG A 185 -3.10 -27.78 -1.17
N ALA A 186 -2.60 -28.94 -0.75
CA ALA A 186 -1.19 -29.26 -0.91
C ALA A 186 -0.74 -28.80 -2.29
N GLU A 187 0.23 -27.87 -2.32
CA GLU A 187 0.97 -27.47 -3.51
C GLU A 187 0.12 -26.80 -4.61
N SER A 188 -0.02 -25.47 -4.55
CA SER A 188 -0.60 -24.66 -5.64
C SER A 188 0.17 -24.70 -6.97
N GLY A 189 1.26 -25.46 -7.02
CA GLY A 189 2.25 -25.38 -8.11
C GLY A 189 3.11 -24.11 -8.06
N ALA A 190 2.78 -23.11 -7.24
CA ALA A 190 3.49 -21.83 -7.25
C ALA A 190 4.69 -21.77 -6.29
N GLY A 191 5.77 -21.14 -6.72
CA GLY A 191 6.95 -20.96 -5.89
C GLY A 191 8.02 -20.05 -6.48
N ILE A 192 9.14 -19.93 -5.76
CA ILE A 192 10.31 -19.16 -6.18
C ILE A 192 11.39 -20.15 -6.61
N ALA A 193 11.86 -20.08 -7.85
CA ALA A 193 12.90 -20.95 -8.36
C ALA A 193 14.14 -20.17 -8.81
N TYR A 194 15.32 -20.61 -8.39
CA TYR A 194 16.56 -20.22 -9.04
C TYR A 194 16.76 -21.08 -10.29
N LEU A 195 16.65 -20.47 -11.46
CA LEU A 195 16.78 -21.13 -12.76
C LEU A 195 17.93 -20.55 -13.62
N GLY A 196 18.59 -19.50 -13.11
CA GLY A 196 19.58 -18.73 -13.85
C GLY A 196 18.98 -17.55 -14.64
N PRO A 197 19.80 -16.75 -15.32
CA PRO A 197 19.39 -15.47 -15.90
C PRO A 197 18.43 -15.57 -17.11
N SER A 198 18.31 -16.74 -17.74
CA SER A 198 17.34 -16.96 -18.82
C SER A 198 16.92 -18.43 -18.89
N PRO A 199 15.98 -18.86 -18.04
CA PRO A 199 15.33 -20.15 -18.25
C PRO A 199 14.53 -20.04 -19.55
N GLY A 200 14.76 -20.95 -20.50
CA GLY A 200 13.89 -21.02 -21.68
C GLY A 200 12.42 -21.12 -21.25
N ALA A 201 11.50 -20.51 -22.01
CA ALA A 201 10.07 -20.44 -21.66
C ALA A 201 9.41 -21.82 -21.51
N ASP A 202 10.01 -22.87 -22.07
CA ASP A 202 9.55 -24.26 -21.96
C ASP A 202 10.12 -25.00 -20.75
N ARG A 203 10.86 -24.31 -19.87
CA ARG A 203 11.47 -24.93 -18.71
C ARG A 203 10.41 -25.26 -17.68
N LEU A 204 10.15 -26.56 -17.54
CA LEU A 204 9.27 -27.10 -16.52
C LEU A 204 10.03 -27.28 -15.20
N VAL A 205 9.40 -26.85 -14.12
CA VAL A 205 9.92 -26.92 -12.76
C VAL A 205 9.01 -27.85 -11.98
N PRO A 206 9.51 -28.93 -11.36
CA PRO A 206 8.70 -29.77 -10.48
C PRO A 206 8.31 -28.96 -9.25
N THR A 207 7.03 -28.65 -9.13
CA THR A 207 6.50 -27.75 -8.10
C THR A 207 5.78 -28.52 -6.99
N ALA A 208 5.17 -29.65 -7.37
CA ALA A 208 4.41 -30.55 -6.53
C ALA A 208 4.66 -32.01 -6.93
N GLU A 209 4.21 -32.98 -6.13
CA GLU A 209 4.20 -34.38 -6.58
C GLU A 209 3.25 -34.54 -7.78
N GLY A 210 3.82 -34.67 -8.97
CA GLY A 210 3.08 -34.83 -10.21
C GLY A 210 2.66 -33.52 -10.90
N ASP A 211 3.06 -32.36 -10.37
CA ASP A 211 2.79 -31.05 -11.00
C ASP A 211 4.07 -30.36 -11.49
N MET A 212 3.92 -29.60 -12.57
CA MET A 212 5.00 -28.92 -13.26
C MET A 212 4.61 -27.48 -13.53
N GLY A 213 5.30 -26.54 -12.89
CA GLY A 213 5.14 -25.11 -13.17
C GLY A 213 6.14 -24.59 -14.19
N ARG A 214 5.94 -23.34 -14.61
CA ARG A 214 6.79 -22.59 -15.54
C ARG A 214 7.20 -21.25 -14.96
N PRO A 215 8.39 -20.73 -15.31
CA PRO A 215 8.76 -19.38 -14.94
C PRO A 215 7.83 -18.36 -15.63
N VAL A 216 7.03 -17.65 -14.85
CA VAL A 216 6.08 -16.64 -15.38
C VAL A 216 6.54 -15.21 -15.13
N ARG A 217 7.41 -14.99 -14.12
CA ARG A 217 7.84 -13.64 -13.73
C ARG A 217 9.26 -13.64 -13.16
N ASP A 218 10.10 -12.76 -13.67
CA ASP A 218 11.48 -12.56 -13.20
C ASP A 218 11.49 -11.78 -11.89
N LEU A 219 12.22 -12.29 -10.89
CA LEU A 219 12.43 -11.66 -9.58
C LEU A 219 13.84 -11.02 -9.46
N GLY A 220 14.68 -11.19 -10.48
CA GLY A 220 16.05 -10.69 -10.54
C GLY A 220 17.10 -11.75 -10.17
N ASP A 221 18.33 -11.55 -10.63
CA ASP A 221 19.50 -12.41 -10.36
C ASP A 221 19.30 -13.90 -10.66
N GLY A 222 18.41 -14.22 -11.60
CA GLY A 222 18.10 -15.58 -12.00
C GLY A 222 17.09 -16.30 -11.11
N TRP A 223 16.42 -15.57 -10.22
CA TRP A 223 15.26 -16.01 -9.47
C TRP A 223 13.97 -15.71 -10.24
N TRP A 224 13.06 -16.66 -10.25
CA TRP A 224 11.81 -16.61 -10.99
C TRP A 224 10.65 -17.04 -10.11
N TRP A 225 9.52 -16.37 -10.27
CA TRP A 225 8.24 -16.88 -9.83
C TRP A 225 7.77 -17.94 -10.82
N VAL A 226 7.40 -19.09 -10.30
CA VAL A 226 6.97 -20.27 -11.04
C VAL A 226 5.52 -20.57 -10.69
N GLU A 227 4.71 -20.91 -11.68
CA GLU A 227 3.30 -21.36 -11.56
C GLU A 227 2.98 -22.47 -12.55
#